data_AF-A0A6P1DGY7-F1
#
_entry.id   AF-A0A6P1DGY7-F1
#
_cell.length_a   1.000
_cell.length_b   1.000
_cell.length_c   1.000
_cell.angle_alpha   90.00
_cell.angle_beta   90.00
_cell.angle_gamma   90.00
#
_symmetry.space_group_name_H-M   'P 1'
#
loop_
_entity.id
_entity.type
_entity.pdbx_description
1 polymer ?
#
loop_
_entity_poly.entity_id
_entity_poly.type
_entity_poly.pdbx_seq_one_letter_code
_entity_poly.pdbx_strand_id
1 'polypeptide(L)' 'MANYYRWFGVPEAPFGWSYEVLSWMTRVSDASPWMRLPALACAILCWMVISREVVPRLGRGVRTNRVALWTGGLVF' A
#
# COMPACT_ATOMS: atom_id res chain seq x y z
N MET A 1 -13.13 14.35 8.01
CA MET A 1 -12.44 14.83 6.80
C MET A 1 -13.46 15.41 5.83
N ALA A 2 -13.49 16.73 5.64
CA ALA A 2 -14.36 17.38 4.66
C ALA A 2 -13.73 17.26 3.27
N ASN A 3 -14.51 16.97 2.22
CA ASN A 3 -14.00 17.02 0.87
C ASN A 3 -13.69 18.49 0.52
N TYR A 4 -12.42 18.81 0.41
CA TYR A 4 -11.96 20.20 0.28
C TYR A 4 -12.22 20.79 -1.11
N TYR A 5 -12.10 19.97 -2.16
CA TYR A 5 -12.16 20.44 -3.55
C TYR A 5 -13.57 20.37 -4.14
N ARG A 6 -14.48 19.58 -3.57
CA ARG A 6 -15.81 19.34 -4.14
C ARG A 6 -16.87 19.11 -3.07
N TRP A 7 -18.14 19.20 -3.48
CA TRP A 7 -19.30 18.90 -2.63
C TRP A 7 -19.41 19.77 -1.37
N PHE A 8 -19.05 21.06 -1.47
CA PHE A 8 -19.28 22.07 -0.41
C PHE A 8 -18.81 21.65 0.99
N GLY A 9 -17.70 20.91 1.11
CA GLY A 9 -17.18 20.47 2.40
C GLY A 9 -17.95 19.32 3.06
N VAL A 10 -18.79 18.62 2.31
CA VAL A 10 -19.43 17.38 2.78
C VAL A 10 -18.34 16.37 3.20
N PRO A 11 -18.49 15.70 4.36
CA PRO A 11 -17.52 14.73 4.81
C PRO A 11 -17.42 13.55 3.85
N GLU A 12 -16.23 12.96 3.71
CA GLU A 12 -16.02 11.78 2.84
C GLU A 12 -16.64 10.48 3.37
N ALA A 13 -17.49 10.58 4.40
CA ALA A 13 -18.16 9.45 5.04
C ALA A 13 -19.02 8.67 4.03
N PRO A 14 -19.05 7.32 4.11
CA PRO A 14 -18.54 6.47 5.20
C PRO A 14 -17.06 6.06 5.05
N PHE A 15 -16.38 6.49 3.99
CA PHE A 15 -14.99 6.14 3.71
C PHE A 15 -14.04 7.21 4.29
N GLY A 16 -12.76 6.89 4.46
CA GLY A 16 -11.75 7.90 4.81
C GLY A 16 -11.13 7.84 6.21
N TRP A 17 -11.32 6.75 6.95
CA TRP A 17 -10.55 6.49 8.18
C TRP A 17 -9.03 6.55 7.95
N SER A 18 -8.57 6.15 6.76
CA SER A 18 -7.17 6.23 6.35
C SER A 18 -6.67 7.67 6.27
N TYR A 19 -7.51 8.61 5.86
CA TYR A 19 -7.16 10.03 5.83
C TYR A 19 -6.97 10.61 7.23
N GLU A 20 -7.66 10.07 8.24
CA GLU A 20 -7.42 10.47 9.63
C GLU A 20 -6.02 10.04 10.10
N VAL A 21 -5.55 8.84 9.71
CA VAL A 21 -4.18 8.39 9.99
C VAL A 21 -3.16 9.33 9.34
N LEU A 22 -3.36 9.70 8.06
CA LEU A 22 -2.50 10.68 7.39
C LEU A 22 -2.55 12.05 8.09
N SER A 23 -3.74 12.49 8.54
CA SER A 23 -3.91 13.75 9.27
C SER A 23 -3.18 13.78 10.63
N TRP A 24 -2.92 12.61 11.22
CA TRP A 24 -2.08 12.52 12.42
C TRP A 24 -0.60 12.57 12.07
N MET A 25 -0.19 11.94 10.97
CA MET A 25 1.19 11.98 10.50
C MET A 25 1.62 13.40 10.10
N THR A 26 0.71 14.22 9.56
CA THR A 26 1.01 15.61 9.19
C THR A 26 1.31 16.50 10.39
N ARG A 27 0.93 16.09 11.61
CA ARG A 27 1.31 16.80 12.84
C ARG A 27 2.80 16.74 13.13
N VAL A 28 3.50 15.73 12.60
CA VAL A 28 4.95 15.55 12.77
C VAL A 28 5.70 16.23 11.62
N SER A 29 5.30 15.94 10.39
CA SER A 29 5.91 16.53 9.19
C SER A 29 4.95 16.39 8.02
N ASP A 30 4.90 17.37 7.13
CA ASP A 30 4.17 17.38 5.86
C ASP A 30 5.08 17.10 4.66
N ALA A 31 6.36 16.74 4.92
CA ALA A 31 7.32 16.46 3.87
C ALA A 31 6.87 15.28 3.00
N SER A 32 7.07 15.42 1.68
CA SER A 32 6.64 14.42 0.70
C SER A 32 7.16 12.99 0.96
N PRO A 33 8.43 12.77 1.37
CA PRO A 33 8.90 11.44 1.70
C PRO A 33 8.15 10.82 2.89
N TRP A 34 7.83 11.62 3.92
CA TRP A 34 7.17 11.16 5.15
C TRP A 34 5.73 10.73 4.89
N MET A 35 4.97 11.52 4.13
CA MET A 35 3.59 11.20 3.76
C MET A 35 3.46 9.93 2.92
N ARG A 36 4.52 9.52 2.21
CA ARG A 36 4.54 8.32 1.36
C ARG A 36 5.06 7.07 2.06
N LEU A 37 5.61 7.18 3.28
CA LEU A 37 6.09 6.03 4.04
C LEU A 37 5.03 4.94 4.25
N PRO A 38 3.74 5.25 4.54
CA PRO A 38 2.73 4.20 4.69
C PRO A 38 2.53 3.41 3.40
N ALA A 39 2.54 4.10 2.24
CA ALA A 39 2.43 3.44 0.95
C ALA A 39 3.64 2.54 0.67
N LEU A 40 4.86 3.00 0.99
CA LEU A 40 6.08 2.21 0.85
C LEU A 40 6.08 0.97 1.77
N ALA A 41 5.62 1.12 3.01
CA ALA A 41 5.48 -0.01 3.93
C ALA A 41 4.46 -1.04 3.41
N CYS A 42 3.30 -0.58 2.93
CA CYS A 42 2.30 -1.47 2.31
C CYS A 42 2.86 -2.18 1.07
N ALA A 43 3.66 -1.50 0.24
CA ALA A 43 4.28 -2.11 -0.93
C ALA A 43 5.26 -3.24 -0.55
N ILE A 44 6.11 -3.01 0.46
CA ILE A 44 7.01 -4.04 0.98
C ILE A 44 6.23 -5.22 1.55
N LEU A 45 5.17 -4.97 2.33
CA LEU A 45 4.33 -6.02 2.89
C LEU A 45 3.61 -6.83 1.80
N CYS A 46 3.05 -6.17 0.79
CA CYS A 46 2.47 -6.83 -0.37
C CYS A 46 3.50 -7.74 -1.06
N TRP A 47 4.71 -7.26 -1.30
CA TRP A 47 5.76 -8.08 -1.90
C TRP A 47 6.15 -9.28 -1.02
N MET A 48 6.26 -9.09 0.29
CA MET A 48 6.53 -10.19 1.22
C MET A 48 5.42 -11.25 1.20
N VAL A 49 4.15 -10.83 1.17
CA VAL A 49 3.00 -11.74 1.07
C VAL A 49 3.01 -12.48 -0.27
N ILE A 50 3.26 -11.78 -1.38
CA ILE A 50 3.32 -12.39 -2.71
C ILE A 50 4.44 -13.43 -2.76
N SER A 51 5.65 -13.04 -2.38
CA SER A 51 6.84 -13.89 -2.48
C SER A 51 6.79 -15.10 -1.53
N ARG A 52 6.25 -14.94 -0.32
CA ARG A 52 6.30 -15.97 0.74
C ARG A 52 5.02 -16.77 0.93
N GLU A 53 3.86 -16.18 0.71
CA GLU A 53 2.57 -16.85 0.94
C GLU A 53 1.91 -17.24 -0.39
N VAL A 54 1.88 -16.35 -1.38
CA VAL A 54 1.15 -16.60 -2.64
C VAL A 54 1.95 -17.55 -3.54
N VAL A 55 3.22 -17.25 -3.82
CA VAL A 55 4.06 -18.05 -4.72
C VAL A 55 4.21 -19.52 -4.27
N PRO A 56 4.41 -19.83 -2.97
CA PRO A 56 4.48 -21.22 -2.53
C PRO A 56 3.13 -21.95 -2.55
N ARG A 57 2.00 -21.25 -2.37
CA ARG A 57 0.64 -21.83 -2.45
C ARG A 57 0.25 -22.21 -3.88
N LEU A 58 0.85 -21.57 -4.90
CA LEU A 58 0.64 -21.91 -6.31
C LEU A 58 1.28 -23.25 -6.74
N GLY A 59 2.09 -23.87 -5.89
CA GLY A 59 2.59 -25.24 -6.08
C GLY A 59 4.11 -25.33 -6.26
N ARG A 60 4.62 -26.57 -6.17
CA ARG A 60 6.08 -26.88 -6.17
C ARG A 60 6.82 -26.42 -7.43
N GLY A 61 6.15 -26.35 -8.58
CA GLY A 61 6.76 -25.93 -9.85
C GLY A 61 7.13 -24.45 -9.90
N VAL A 62 6.34 -23.59 -9.25
CA VAL A 62 6.58 -22.14 -9.19
C VAL A 62 7.55 -21.78 -8.07
N ARG A 63 7.51 -22.53 -6.95
CA ARG A 63 8.39 -22.30 -5.77
C ARG A 63 9.89 -22.38 -6.09
N THR A 64 10.29 -23.25 -7.02
CA THR A 64 11.70 -23.48 -7.35
C THR A 64 12.14 -22.64 -8.56
N ASN A 65 11.20 -22.09 -9.33
CA ASN A 65 11.51 -21.36 -10.55
C ASN A 65 11.81 -19.89 -10.24
N ARG A 66 13.11 -19.53 -10.27
CA ARG A 66 13.57 -18.15 -10.08
C ARG A 66 12.96 -17.19 -11.10
N VAL A 67 12.70 -17.63 -12.34
CA VAL A 67 12.12 -16.77 -13.39
C VAL A 67 10.73 -16.28 -13.00
N ALA A 68 9.91 -17.12 -12.36
CA ALA A 68 8.56 -16.75 -11.90
C ALA A 68 8.59 -15.72 -10.75
N LEU A 69 9.60 -15.78 -9.88
CA LEU A 69 9.82 -14.76 -8.85
C LEU A 69 10.31 -13.44 -9.45
N TRP A 70 11.21 -13.48 -10.44
CA TRP A 70 11.71 -12.29 -11.12
C TRP A 70 10.62 -11.59 -11.95
N THR A 71 9.79 -12.33 -12.69
CA THR A 71 8.64 -11.71 -13.39
C THR A 71 7.60 -11.18 -12.42
N GLY A 72 7.32 -11.89 -11.32
CA GLY A 72 6.46 -11.37 -10.26
C GLY A 72 6.96 -10.04 -9.68
N GLY A 73 8.28 -9.89 -9.50
CA GLY A 73 8.88 -8.67 -8.97
C GLY A 73 9.03 -7.53 -9.98
N LEU A 74 9.08 -7.84 -11.28
CA LEU A 74 9.10 -6.82 -12.34
C LEU A 74 7.72 -6.27 -12.67
N VAL A 75 6.66 -7.04 -12.41
CA VAL A 75 5.27 -6.62 -12.66
C VAL A 75 4.69 -5.85 -11.46
N PHE A 76 5.22 -6.08 -10.25
CA PHE A 76 4.87 -5.35 -9.04
C PHE A 76 5.43 -3.93 -9.04
#